data_AF-A0ABD0RXT4-F1
#
_entry.id   AF-A0ABD0RXT4-F1
#
_cell.length_a   1.000
_cell.length_b   1.000
_cell.length_c   1.000
_cell.angle_alpha   90.00
_cell.angle_beta   90.00
_cell.angle_gamma   90.00
#
_symmetry.space_group_name_H-M   'P 1'
#
loop_
_entity.id
_entity.type
_entity.pdbx_description
1 polymer ?
#
loop_
_entity_poly.entity_id
_entity_poly.type
_entity_poly.pdbx_seq_one_letter_code
_entity_poly.pdbx_strand_id
1 'polypeptide(L)' 'LSGWTIPLNSSPMPPQTQTLPLLFHPNAKGSQIVMDLAQRSVKRQASFCNAITFSNRPIALYEQVRLK' A
#
# COMPACT_ATOMS: atom_id res chain seq x y z
N LEU A 1 42.99 -16.85 -11.45
CA LEU A 1 42.33 -16.03 -10.39
C LEU A 1 40.98 -15.59 -10.94
N SER A 2 39.93 -16.37 -10.65
CA SER A 2 38.52 -15.99 -10.84
C SER A 2 38.25 -14.67 -10.10
N GLY A 3 37.59 -13.65 -10.64
CA GLY A 3 36.42 -13.67 -11.51
C GLY A 3 35.18 -13.42 -10.64
N TRP A 4 34.77 -12.15 -10.48
CA TRP A 4 33.42 -11.70 -10.09
C TRP A 4 33.25 -10.21 -10.45
N THR A 5 32.92 -9.92 -11.70
CA THR A 5 32.32 -8.62 -12.05
C THR A 5 30.82 -8.81 -11.95
N ILE A 6 30.18 -8.22 -10.95
CA ILE A 6 28.71 -8.20 -10.84
C ILE A 6 28.20 -7.29 -11.96
N PRO A 7 27.42 -7.78 -12.94
CA PRO A 7 26.79 -6.87 -13.88
C PRO A 7 25.70 -6.09 -13.13
N LEU A 8 25.83 -4.77 -13.10
CA LEU A 8 24.79 -3.84 -12.68
C LEU A 8 23.65 -3.95 -13.70
N ASN A 9 22.72 -4.89 -13.50
CA ASN A 9 21.53 -5.01 -14.33
C ASN A 9 20.54 -3.89 -13.95
N SER A 10 20.78 -2.68 -14.47
CA SER A 10 19.80 -1.60 -14.53
C SER A 10 18.80 -1.90 -15.66
N SER A 11 18.04 -2.99 -15.52
CA SER A 11 16.86 -3.18 -16.36
C SER A 11 15.75 -2.24 -15.87
N PRO A 12 15.10 -1.45 -16.74
CA PRO A 12 13.93 -0.67 -16.34
C PRO A 12 12.86 -1.66 -15.89
N MET A 13 12.44 -1.54 -14.64
CA MET A 13 11.42 -2.38 -14.05
C MET A 13 10.14 -2.29 -14.93
N PRO A 14 9.54 -3.41 -15.36
CA PRO A 14 8.28 -3.36 -16.09
C PRO A 14 7.23 -2.70 -15.18
N PRO A 15 6.35 -1.83 -15.71
CA PRO A 15 5.26 -1.25 -14.94
C PRO A 15 4.44 -2.40 -14.34
N GLN A 16 4.46 -2.52 -13.01
CA GLN A 16 3.65 -3.53 -12.33
C GLN A 16 2.19 -3.12 -12.41
N THR A 17 1.49 -3.68 -13.39
CA THR A 17 0.05 -3.53 -13.57
C THR A 17 -0.68 -4.38 -12.55
N GLN A 18 -0.68 -3.95 -11.29
CA GLN A 18 -1.65 -4.49 -10.34
C GLN A 18 -3.03 -3.95 -10.72
N THR A 19 -3.83 -4.82 -11.35
CA THR A 19 -5.15 -4.50 -11.91
C THR A 19 -6.23 -4.34 -10.85
N LEU A 20 -5.96 -4.79 -9.61
CA LEU A 20 -6.92 -4.73 -8.52
C LEU A 20 -6.75 -3.43 -7.71
N PRO A 21 -7.87 -2.74 -7.40
CA PRO A 21 -7.83 -1.52 -6.61
C PRO A 21 -7.26 -1.79 -5.22
N LEU A 22 -6.36 -0.92 -4.76
CA LEU A 22 -5.89 -0.94 -3.37
C LEU A 22 -7.00 -0.39 -2.47
N LEU A 23 -7.37 -1.18 -1.45
CA LEU A 23 -8.44 -0.86 -0.50
C LEU A 23 -7.87 -0.77 0.92
N PHE A 24 -8.66 -0.22 1.84
CA PHE A 24 -8.33 -0.24 3.25
C PHE A 24 -8.69 -1.60 3.88
N HIS A 25 -7.89 -2.04 4.83
CA HIS A 25 -8.08 -3.30 5.52
C HIS A 25 -9.34 -3.25 6.41
N PRO A 26 -10.28 -4.22 6.31
CA PRO A 26 -11.55 -4.17 7.06
C PRO A 26 -11.36 -4.23 8.56
N ASN A 27 -10.47 -5.11 9.03
CA ASN A 27 -10.38 -5.49 10.44
C ASN A 27 -9.23 -4.79 11.18
N ALA A 28 -8.05 -4.68 10.56
CA ALA A 28 -6.92 -3.93 11.11
C ALA A 28 -7.13 -2.42 10.93
N LYS A 29 -7.77 -1.78 11.90
CA LYS A 29 -7.96 -0.33 11.94
C LYS A 29 -8.10 0.18 13.37
N GLY A 30 -7.74 1.44 13.57
CA GLY A 30 -7.95 2.14 14.83
C GLY A 30 -9.43 2.28 15.18
N SER A 31 -9.73 2.42 16.47
CA SER A 31 -11.10 2.55 16.98
C SER A 31 -11.79 3.82 16.49
N GLN A 32 -11.04 4.84 16.07
CA GLN A 32 -11.59 6.10 15.56
C GLN A 32 -11.78 6.10 14.03
N ILE A 33 -11.63 4.96 13.35
CA ILE A 33 -11.78 4.86 11.89
C ILE A 33 -13.16 4.31 11.52
N VAL A 34 -13.87 5.08 10.70
CA VAL A 34 -15.09 4.65 10.00
C VAL A 34 -14.76 4.50 8.53
N MET A 35 -15.21 3.40 7.94
CA MET A 35 -14.91 3.02 6.55
C MET A 35 -16.20 2.90 5.76
N ASP A 36 -16.15 3.22 4.47
CA ASP A 36 -17.27 2.97 3.56
C ASP A 36 -17.45 1.47 3.26
N LEU A 37 -18.62 1.10 2.73
CA LEU A 37 -18.94 -0.30 2.39
C LEU A 37 -17.99 -0.88 1.32
N ALA A 38 -17.46 -0.03 0.44
CA ALA A 38 -16.53 -0.43 -0.61
C ALA A 38 -15.07 -0.46 -0.15
N GLN A 39 -14.78 -0.06 1.10
CA GLN A 39 -13.45 -0.02 1.71
C GLN A 39 -12.46 0.87 0.94
N ARG A 40 -12.95 1.85 0.19
CA ARG A 40 -12.16 2.78 -0.63
C ARG A 40 -11.91 4.10 0.08
N SER A 41 -12.69 4.43 1.11
CA SER A 41 -12.56 5.67 1.84
C SER A 41 -12.70 5.43 3.33
N VAL A 42 -11.87 6.14 4.09
CA VAL A 42 -11.90 6.14 5.55
C VAL A 42 -12.01 7.56 6.06
N LYS A 43 -12.71 7.73 7.16
CA LYS A 43 -12.83 9.00 7.88
C LYS A 43 -12.53 8.75 9.35
N ARG A 44 -11.91 9.75 9.97
CA ARG A 44 -11.77 9.78 11.42
C ARG A 44 -13.08 10.25 12.05
N GLN A 45 -13.62 9.47 12.97
CA GLN A 45 -14.88 9.79 13.63
C GLN A 45 -14.72 10.92 14.66
N ALA A 46 -13.72 10.81 15.54
CA ALA A 46 -13.47 11.81 16.58
C ALA A 46 -11.97 11.88 16.97
N SER A 47 -11.65 12.79 17.91
CA SER A 47 -10.31 12.99 18.47
C SER A 47 -9.24 13.37 17.42
N PHE A 48 -7.97 13.25 17.80
CA PHE A 48 -6.78 13.41 16.96
C PHE A 48 -5.81 12.20 17.08
N CYS A 49 -6.18 11.16 17.83
CA CYS A 49 -5.40 9.92 18.01
C CYS A 49 -6.24 8.66 17.66
N ASN A 50 -5.61 7.47 17.68
CA ASN A 50 -6.26 6.17 17.46
C ASN A 50 -6.94 5.98 16.10
N ALA A 51 -6.40 6.61 15.06
CA ALA A 51 -6.94 6.63 13.70
C ALA A 51 -5.98 6.05 12.65
N ILE A 52 -5.29 4.95 12.97
CA ILE A 52 -4.37 4.26 12.05
C ILE A 52 -5.14 3.25 11.19
N THR A 53 -4.75 3.09 9.92
CA THR A 53 -5.33 2.09 9.00
C THR A 53 -4.22 1.39 8.22
N PHE A 54 -4.55 0.25 7.63
CA PHE A 54 -3.63 -0.53 6.80
C PHE A 54 -4.26 -0.79 5.42
N SER A 55 -3.42 -1.15 4.45
CA SER A 55 -3.89 -1.68 3.16
C SER A 55 -4.46 -3.08 3.32
N ASN A 56 -5.43 -3.45 2.47
CA ASN A 56 -6.04 -4.78 2.46
C ASN A 56 -5.11 -5.89 1.94
N ARG A 57 -3.94 -5.53 1.39
CA ARG A 57 -2.92 -6.44 0.89
C ARG A 57 -1.52 -5.79 0.97
N PRO A 58 -0.44 -6.58 0.85
CA PRO A 58 0.90 -6.05 0.65
C PRO A 58 0.99 -5.16 -0.60
N ILE A 59 1.78 -4.10 -0.50
CA ILE A 59 2.10 -3.19 -1.60
C ILE A 59 3.47 -3.60 -2.16
N ALA A 60 3.55 -3.78 -3.48
CA ALA A 60 4.79 -4.22 -4.11
C ALA A 60 5.83 -3.08 -4.14
N LEU A 61 7.11 -3.46 -4.25
CA LEU A 61 8.17 -2.47 -4.40
C LEU A 61 7.91 -1.64 -5.66
N TYR A 62 7.97 -0.31 -5.53
CA TYR A 62 7.68 0.67 -6.58
C TYR A 62 6.21 0.81 -7.02
N GLU A 63 5.27 0.11 -6.36
CA GLU A 63 3.85 0.35 -6.58
C GLU A 63 3.46 1.75 -6.11
N GLN A 64 2.88 2.55 -7.00
CA GLN A 64 2.45 3.90 -6.68
C GLN A 64 1.09 3.89 -5.97
N VAL A 65 1.08 4.35 -4.72
CA VAL A 65 -0.14 4.50 -3.92
C VAL A 65 -0.57 5.95 -3.92
N ARG A 66 -1.85 6.19 -4.22
CA ARG A 66 -2.45 7.53 -4.25
C ARG A 66 -3.67 7.55 -3.35
N LEU A 67 -3.68 8.49 -2.41
CA LEU A 67 -4.84 8.83 -1.59
C LEU A 67 -5.43 10.14 -2.10
N LYS A 68 -6.75 10.33 -1.95
CA LYS A 68 -7.47 11.57 -2.26
C LYS A 68 -7.94 12.24 -0.98
#